data_AF-A0A2S4PMH1-F1
#
_entry.id   AF-A0A2S4PMH1-F1
#
_cell.length_a   1.000
_cell.length_b   1.000
_cell.length_c   1.000
_cell.angle_alpha   90.00
_cell.angle_beta   90.00
_cell.angle_gamma   90.00
#
_symmetry.space_group_name_H-M   'P 1'
#
loop_
_entity.id
_entity.type
_entity.pdbx_description
1 polymer ?
#
loop_
_entity_poly.entity_id
_entity_poly.type
_entity_poly.pdbx_seq_one_letter_code
_entity_poly.pdbx_strand_id
1 'polypeptide(L)'
;IGRMGRYRLVLTLDFKVLTVAMEGVKKIVPCERRLVDDDYQVLNTYRCNSDVFSLKEIASAAKIACKKEKKFQRKSFPFPYQGVEFDVEGPYLIYPVKKNKYSKNPGPHRVVINLKCHIAGVLTMDSTTKELVDYYIVLKVDLIISWILLFYVVSSHTVLDRREWKENGYDCGDAFFNDPNVHNEIKTALSERRRREHILPYSGLLYSRAMNYVTWPIIPVELQIRPTKQFWRNLMYQIVFDGNGKVVDLIVRLANNQFAKCWRVDSQRSEASIYSVEGSNGYECGSEFIPDDTIEKCTSIARKNLDKGYYYPLRYTGNLYSEKLGLRIWPIYYRNLAIHRYPNTPTGSFFIVIDSTGQLIDVIAKTSRKNYIRCMRARKVPPTTETVELSQMSAKTIKQGYLCHDVFFDEDDLKYASKSAQKMQKTKRPQGFPKPFNGPPFYSPCLLWPINRIGDSFRIGRMDKYRLVLTLDFMVLSVAMEGEDKLVPCESRVIDGDYQVLDSYRCQSDVFSHEEIALAAKMACRKKKQSQRQSFPAPYQGVKFIVEGPYLIYPVRKKKYSNKPGNHRVVINSMCHIAGVLTIDPTTNEL
;
A
#
# COMPACT_ATOMS: atom_id res chain seq x y z
N ILE A 1 -13.28 12.08 26.02
CA ILE A 1 -13.39 13.56 26.01
C ILE A 1 -12.81 14.07 27.32
N GLY A 2 -11.53 14.43 27.32
CA GLY A 2 -10.87 15.10 28.44
C GLY A 2 -10.53 16.52 28.00
N ARG A 3 -10.93 17.53 28.77
CA ARG A 3 -10.38 18.88 28.60
C ARG A 3 -8.94 18.81 29.13
N MET A 4 -7.96 19.27 28.34
CA MET A 4 -6.60 19.48 28.86
C MET A 4 -6.68 20.44 30.04
N GLY A 5 -6.03 20.08 31.16
CA GLY A 5 -5.91 20.95 32.33
C GLY A 5 -5.20 22.26 31.95
N ARG A 6 -5.55 23.36 32.62
CA ARG A 6 -4.84 24.62 32.45
C ARG A 6 -3.55 24.54 33.29
N TYR A 7 -2.41 24.77 32.65
CA TYR A 7 -1.14 24.93 33.33
C TYR A 7 -0.95 26.41 33.67
N ARG A 8 -0.52 26.71 34.89
CA ARG A 8 -0.03 28.04 35.27
C ARG A 8 1.44 27.92 35.63
N LEU A 9 2.27 28.64 34.89
CA LEU A 9 3.69 28.83 35.20
C LEU A 9 3.80 29.97 36.20
N VAL A 10 4.37 29.69 37.38
CA VAL A 10 4.73 30.74 38.33
C VAL A 10 6.19 31.07 38.07
N LEU A 11 6.43 32.29 37.58
CA LEU A 11 7.77 32.80 37.29
C LEU A 11 8.22 33.75 38.41
N THR A 12 9.51 33.77 38.70
CA THR A 12 10.15 34.85 39.44
C THR A 12 10.21 36.14 38.61
N LEU A 13 10.54 37.26 39.24
CA LEU A 13 10.71 38.56 38.57
C LEU A 13 11.83 38.56 37.51
N ASP A 14 12.79 37.62 37.60
CA ASP A 14 13.82 37.36 36.59
C ASP A 14 13.44 36.24 35.60
N PHE A 15 12.15 35.92 35.48
CA PHE A 15 11.59 34.94 34.54
C PHE A 15 12.06 33.49 34.73
N LYS A 16 12.57 33.11 35.92
CA LYS A 16 12.86 31.70 36.24
C LYS A 16 11.58 31.00 36.65
N VAL A 17 11.37 29.78 36.13
CA VAL A 17 10.21 28.95 36.49
C VAL A 17 10.39 28.45 37.92
N LEU A 18 9.55 28.92 38.83
CA LEU A 18 9.60 28.55 40.24
C LEU A 18 8.79 27.28 40.51
N THR A 19 7.60 27.18 39.92
CA THR A 19 6.77 25.96 39.96
C THR A 19 5.78 25.92 38.80
N VAL A 20 5.34 24.72 38.44
CA VAL A 20 4.28 24.47 37.45
C VAL A 20 3.06 23.98 38.19
N ALA A 21 2.06 24.83 38.35
CA ALA A 21 0.79 24.44 38.97
C ALA A 21 -0.15 23.86 37.91
N MET A 22 -0.53 22.59 38.07
CA MET A 22 -1.56 21.95 37.24
C MET A 22 -2.93 22.09 37.90
N GLU A 23 -3.80 22.94 37.35
CA GLU A 23 -5.20 23.00 37.80
C GLU A 23 -6.03 21.92 37.11
N GLY A 24 -6.53 20.96 37.89
CA GLY A 24 -7.69 20.13 37.52
C GLY A 24 -7.44 18.67 37.14
N VAL A 25 -6.30 18.07 37.53
CA VAL A 25 -6.16 16.61 37.40
C VAL A 25 -6.97 15.93 38.51
N LYS A 26 -8.10 15.30 38.15
CA LYS A 26 -8.86 14.48 39.09
C LYS A 26 -8.03 13.25 39.43
N LYS A 27 -7.54 13.16 40.66
CA LYS A 27 -6.79 11.99 41.14
C LYS A 27 -7.77 10.83 41.30
N ILE A 28 -7.40 9.66 40.80
CA ILE A 28 -8.14 8.42 41.03
C ILE A 28 -7.47 7.72 42.19
N VAL A 29 -8.19 7.53 43.29
CA VAL A 29 -7.66 6.93 44.52
C VAL A 29 -8.43 5.64 44.82
N PRO A 30 -7.74 4.54 45.16
CA PRO A 30 -8.42 3.33 45.62
C PRO A 30 -9.11 3.57 46.96
N CYS A 31 -10.31 3.03 47.11
CA CYS A 31 -11.07 3.08 48.35
C CYS A 31 -10.57 2.01 49.33
N GLU A 32 -10.57 2.34 50.61
CA GLU A 32 -10.12 1.44 51.67
C GLU A 32 -11.18 0.37 51.92
N ARG A 33 -10.79 -0.91 51.87
CA ARG A 33 -11.66 -2.02 52.26
C ARG A 33 -11.58 -2.21 53.78
N ARG A 34 -12.71 -2.12 54.48
CA ARG A 34 -12.79 -2.34 55.93
C ARG A 34 -13.69 -3.52 56.26
N LEU A 35 -13.24 -4.31 57.23
CA LEU A 35 -14.07 -5.27 57.95
C LEU A 35 -14.63 -4.51 59.15
N VAL A 36 -15.94 -4.26 59.15
CA VAL A 36 -16.62 -3.70 60.33
C VAL A 36 -17.16 -4.88 61.11
N ASP A 37 -16.69 -5.01 62.34
CA ASP A 37 -17.23 -5.95 63.32
C ASP A 37 -18.35 -5.22 64.06
N ASP A 38 -19.59 -5.50 63.68
CA ASP A 38 -20.80 -4.97 64.31
C ASP A 38 -21.48 -6.18 64.96
N ASP A 39 -21.68 -6.13 66.29
CA ASP A 39 -22.03 -7.25 67.18
C ASP A 39 -22.78 -8.40 66.48
N TYR A 40 -22.02 -9.40 65.99
CA TYR A 40 -22.43 -10.65 65.32
C TYR A 40 -22.44 -10.73 63.78
N GLN A 41 -22.09 -9.70 63.00
CA GLN A 41 -21.87 -9.84 61.54
C GLN A 41 -20.67 -9.04 61.00
N VAL A 42 -19.64 -9.76 60.52
CA VAL A 42 -18.52 -9.18 59.79
C VAL A 42 -19.01 -8.61 58.45
N LEU A 43 -19.26 -7.30 58.41
CA LEU A 43 -19.72 -6.60 57.21
C LEU A 43 -18.50 -6.08 56.43
N ASN A 44 -18.26 -6.65 55.25
CA ASN A 44 -17.29 -6.14 54.28
C ASN A 44 -17.82 -4.83 53.66
N THR A 45 -17.15 -3.71 53.92
CA THR A 45 -17.50 -2.40 53.35
C THR A 45 -16.31 -1.75 52.65
N TYR A 46 -16.59 -0.84 51.71
CA TYR A 46 -15.59 0.01 51.06
C TYR A 46 -15.82 1.47 51.46
N ARG A 47 -14.79 2.11 52.00
CA ARG A 47 -14.82 3.53 52.37
C ARG A 47 -14.10 4.36 51.30
N CYS A 48 -14.86 5.21 50.63
CA CYS A 48 -14.40 6.13 49.60
C CYS A 48 -14.63 7.56 50.08
N ASN A 49 -13.62 8.20 50.67
CA ASN A 49 -13.76 9.49 51.36
C ASN A 49 -14.81 9.39 52.50
N SER A 50 -15.87 10.21 52.45
CA SER A 50 -16.99 10.19 53.39
C SER A 50 -18.08 9.16 53.03
N ASP A 51 -18.02 8.55 51.85
CA ASP A 51 -18.99 7.53 51.45
C ASP A 51 -18.55 6.13 51.86
N VAL A 52 -19.51 5.34 52.35
CA VAL A 52 -19.35 3.91 52.66
C VAL A 52 -20.28 3.11 51.75
N PHE A 53 -19.73 2.08 51.12
CA PHE A 53 -20.46 1.17 50.24
C PHE A 53 -20.47 -0.25 50.83
N SER A 54 -21.65 -0.84 50.91
CA SER A 54 -21.81 -2.25 51.25
C SER A 54 -21.32 -3.16 50.12
N LEU A 55 -20.86 -4.36 50.46
CA LEU A 55 -20.49 -5.36 49.45
C LEU A 55 -21.63 -5.65 48.46
N LYS A 56 -22.89 -5.58 48.92
CA LYS A 56 -24.09 -5.78 48.09
C LYS A 56 -24.22 -4.72 47.00
N GLU A 57 -23.92 -3.45 47.30
CA GLU A 57 -23.94 -2.36 46.33
C GLU A 57 -22.83 -2.52 45.28
N ILE A 58 -21.62 -2.87 45.71
CA ILE A 58 -20.48 -3.12 44.82
C ILE A 58 -20.76 -4.33 43.91
N ALA A 59 -21.25 -5.44 44.46
CA ALA A 59 -21.60 -6.63 43.71
C ALA A 59 -22.73 -6.36 42.69
N SER A 60 -23.72 -5.54 43.06
CA SER A 60 -24.78 -5.14 42.15
C SER A 60 -24.24 -4.34 40.96
N ALA A 61 -23.37 -3.36 41.21
CA ALA A 61 -22.72 -2.57 40.15
C ALA A 61 -21.84 -3.44 39.23
N ALA A 62 -21.03 -4.34 39.81
CA ALA A 62 -20.18 -5.27 39.07
C ALA A 62 -20.99 -6.20 38.16
N LYS A 63 -22.12 -6.74 38.65
CA LYS A 63 -23.02 -7.60 37.86
C LYS A 63 -23.60 -6.86 36.65
N ILE A 64 -23.96 -5.59 36.81
CA ILE A 64 -24.46 -4.75 35.70
C ILE A 64 -23.34 -4.49 34.69
N ALA A 65 -22.14 -4.16 35.14
CA ALA A 65 -20.97 -3.93 34.31
C ALA A 65 -20.67 -5.17 33.43
N CYS A 66 -20.61 -6.35 34.05
CA CYS A 66 -20.39 -7.63 33.38
C CYS A 66 -21.46 -7.93 32.32
N LYS A 67 -22.74 -7.68 32.62
CA LYS A 67 -23.83 -7.87 31.65
C LYS A 67 -23.74 -6.93 30.45
N LYS A 68 -23.21 -5.72 30.63
CA LYS A 68 -23.05 -4.73 29.55
C LYS A 68 -21.83 -5.01 28.68
N GLU A 69 -20.73 -5.47 29.26
CA GLU A 69 -19.52 -5.88 28.54
C GLU A 69 -19.85 -6.93 27.46
N LYS A 70 -20.60 -7.98 27.82
CA LYS A 70 -21.05 -9.03 26.88
C LYS A 70 -21.92 -8.53 25.72
N LYS A 71 -22.52 -7.33 25.82
CA LYS A 71 -23.41 -6.76 24.80
C LYS A 71 -22.72 -5.80 23.81
N PHE A 72 -21.39 -5.61 23.91
CA PHE A 72 -20.57 -4.85 22.96
C PHE A 72 -21.15 -3.48 22.52
N GLN A 73 -21.77 -2.75 23.44
CA GLN A 73 -22.32 -1.42 23.14
C GLN A 73 -21.22 -0.35 23.20
N ARG A 74 -20.72 0.07 22.02
CA ARG A 74 -19.57 0.98 21.82
C ARG A 74 -19.67 2.40 22.41
N LYS A 75 -20.70 2.75 23.19
CA LYS A 75 -20.92 4.15 23.64
C LYS A 75 -21.26 4.34 25.13
N SER A 76 -21.20 3.32 25.98
CA SER A 76 -21.39 3.51 27.44
C SER A 76 -20.64 2.49 28.28
N PHE A 77 -20.39 2.81 29.56
CA PHE A 77 -19.74 1.94 30.55
C PHE A 77 -20.12 0.45 30.44
N PRO A 78 -19.20 -0.47 30.76
CA PRO A 78 -17.90 -0.24 31.41
C PRO A 78 -16.78 0.30 30.48
N PHE A 79 -15.74 0.94 31.04
CA PHE A 79 -14.57 1.45 30.29
C PHE A 79 -13.27 0.75 30.70
N PRO A 80 -12.29 0.58 29.80
CA PRO A 80 -10.95 0.12 30.16
C PRO A 80 -10.30 1.00 31.23
N TYR A 81 -9.59 0.38 32.17
CA TYR A 81 -8.82 1.05 33.23
C TYR A 81 -7.36 0.61 33.19
N GLN A 82 -6.44 1.59 33.24
CA GLN A 82 -4.98 1.41 33.16
C GLN A 82 -4.24 2.08 34.32
N GLY A 83 -4.84 2.12 35.52
CA GLY A 83 -4.23 2.74 36.70
C GLY A 83 -3.60 1.70 37.63
N VAL A 84 -3.75 1.91 38.94
CA VAL A 84 -3.22 1.06 40.02
C VAL A 84 -3.55 -0.42 39.79
N GLU A 85 -2.59 -1.30 40.06
CA GLU A 85 -2.76 -2.75 40.03
C GLU A 85 -3.58 -3.24 41.24
N PHE A 86 -4.29 -4.35 41.08
CA PHE A 86 -5.11 -4.97 42.11
C PHE A 86 -4.69 -6.44 42.29
N ASP A 87 -5.09 -7.05 43.41
CA ASP A 87 -4.75 -8.45 43.75
C ASP A 87 -5.38 -9.50 42.80
N VAL A 88 -6.21 -9.07 41.84
CA VAL A 88 -6.77 -9.95 40.81
C VAL A 88 -6.15 -9.63 39.46
N GLU A 89 -5.80 -10.66 38.70
CA GLU A 89 -5.18 -10.48 37.38
C GLU A 89 -6.06 -9.66 36.42
N GLY A 90 -5.44 -8.65 35.80
CA GLY A 90 -6.06 -7.78 34.78
C GLY A 90 -6.25 -8.48 33.43
N PRO A 91 -6.74 -7.77 32.38
CA PRO A 91 -7.00 -6.34 32.31
C PRO A 91 -8.32 -5.91 32.98
N TYR A 92 -8.42 -4.62 33.32
CA TYR A 92 -9.50 -4.07 34.15
C TYR A 92 -10.49 -3.19 33.38
N LEU A 93 -11.71 -3.16 33.91
CA LEU A 93 -12.82 -2.32 33.47
C LEU A 93 -13.40 -1.57 34.68
N ILE A 94 -13.78 -0.30 34.49
CA ILE A 94 -14.45 0.53 35.51
C ILE A 94 -15.93 0.75 35.21
N TYR A 95 -16.76 0.77 36.25
CA TYR A 95 -18.20 1.03 36.17
C TYR A 95 -18.70 1.88 37.36
N PRO A 96 -19.62 2.84 37.17
CA PRO A 96 -20.11 3.69 38.27
C PRO A 96 -20.87 2.93 39.36
N VAL A 97 -20.58 3.25 40.62
CA VAL A 97 -21.32 2.79 41.80
C VAL A 97 -22.31 3.88 42.20
N LYS A 98 -23.59 3.52 42.36
CA LYS A 98 -24.66 4.46 42.74
C LYS A 98 -25.23 4.06 44.10
N LYS A 99 -25.17 4.98 45.08
CA LYS A 99 -25.80 4.84 46.40
C LYS A 99 -27.33 4.93 46.32
N ASN A 100 -27.85 5.70 45.36
CA ASN A 100 -29.28 5.86 45.13
C ASN A 100 -29.66 5.49 43.68
N LYS A 101 -30.64 4.61 43.51
CA LYS A 101 -31.12 4.11 42.21
C LYS A 101 -31.64 5.23 41.29
N TYR A 102 -32.04 6.37 41.82
CA TYR A 102 -32.68 7.45 41.05
C TYR A 102 -31.73 8.50 40.46
N SER A 103 -30.42 8.48 40.78
CA SER A 103 -29.50 9.47 40.21
C SER A 103 -29.15 9.16 38.75
N LYS A 104 -29.38 10.12 37.84
CA LYS A 104 -28.99 10.01 36.42
C LYS A 104 -27.47 10.14 36.22
N ASN A 105 -26.77 10.82 37.12
CA ASN A 105 -25.33 11.05 37.01
C ASN A 105 -24.51 9.90 37.63
N PRO A 106 -23.38 9.48 37.02
CA PRO A 106 -22.60 8.32 37.45
C PRO A 106 -21.81 8.50 38.77
N GLY A 107 -21.93 9.63 39.46
CA GLY A 107 -21.15 9.92 40.69
C GLY A 107 -19.62 9.87 40.49
N PRO A 108 -18.81 10.08 41.54
CA PRO A 108 -17.35 9.98 41.47
C PRO A 108 -16.81 8.55 41.65
N HIS A 109 -17.59 7.64 42.23
CA HIS A 109 -17.13 6.31 42.64
C HIS A 109 -17.28 5.27 41.52
N ARG A 110 -16.31 4.37 41.39
CA ARG A 110 -16.25 3.34 40.34
C ARG A 110 -15.91 1.99 40.97
N VAL A 111 -16.60 0.93 40.58
CA VAL A 111 -16.16 -0.45 40.83
C VAL A 111 -15.22 -0.86 39.69
N VAL A 112 -14.16 -1.56 40.04
CA VAL A 112 -13.19 -2.14 39.10
C VAL A 112 -13.46 -3.64 39.00
N ILE A 113 -13.60 -4.14 37.79
CA ILE A 113 -13.75 -5.58 37.52
C ILE A 113 -12.74 -6.03 36.46
N ASN A 114 -12.33 -7.29 36.49
CA ASN A 114 -11.56 -7.87 35.38
C ASN A 114 -12.49 -8.49 34.31
N LEU A 115 -11.92 -9.02 33.23
CA LEU A 115 -12.67 -9.67 32.14
C LEU A 115 -13.43 -10.94 32.56
N LYS A 116 -13.04 -11.56 33.68
CA LYS A 116 -13.77 -12.68 34.31
C LYS A 116 -14.91 -12.20 35.22
N CYS A 117 -15.16 -10.89 35.27
CA CYS A 117 -16.15 -10.23 36.12
C CYS A 117 -15.89 -10.38 37.63
N HIS A 118 -14.64 -10.64 38.03
CA HIS A 118 -14.24 -10.60 39.43
C HIS A 118 -14.05 -9.14 39.86
N ILE A 119 -14.49 -8.78 41.07
CA ILE A 119 -14.31 -7.44 41.64
C ILE A 119 -12.83 -7.29 42.04
N ALA A 120 -12.15 -6.36 41.40
CA ALA A 120 -10.75 -6.03 41.69
C ALA A 120 -10.63 -5.01 42.82
N GLY A 121 -11.57 -4.06 42.89
CA GLY A 121 -11.58 -3.01 43.91
C GLY A 121 -12.62 -1.94 43.65
N VAL A 122 -12.56 -0.86 44.43
CA VAL A 122 -13.39 0.33 44.27
C VAL A 122 -12.48 1.55 44.24
N LEU A 123 -12.78 2.50 43.36
CA LEU A 123 -12.03 3.73 43.14
C LEU A 123 -12.93 4.93 43.37
N THR A 124 -12.35 6.05 43.80
CA THR A 124 -13.02 7.35 43.83
C THR A 124 -12.23 8.38 43.06
N MET A 125 -12.94 9.28 42.37
CA MET A 125 -12.36 10.47 41.76
C MET A 125 -12.33 11.58 42.81
N ASP A 126 -11.15 11.81 43.40
CA ASP A 126 -10.94 12.90 44.34
C ASP A 126 -10.79 14.22 43.57
N SER A 127 -11.69 15.16 43.85
CA SER A 127 -11.66 16.52 43.29
C SER A 127 -11.05 17.56 44.24
N THR A 128 -10.66 17.15 45.45
CA THR A 128 -10.25 18.04 46.54
C THR A 128 -8.73 18.14 46.73
N THR A 129 -7.93 17.25 46.15
CA THR A 129 -6.47 17.31 46.26
C THR A 129 -5.84 18.24 45.22
N LYS A 130 -5.47 19.47 45.64
CA LYS A 130 -4.44 20.29 44.98
C LYS A 130 -3.08 19.83 45.52
N GLU A 131 -2.38 18.97 44.79
CA GLU A 131 -0.96 18.70 45.08
C GLU A 131 -0.13 19.91 44.64
N LEU A 132 0.42 20.64 45.61
CA LEU A 132 1.62 21.46 45.40
C LEU A 132 2.79 20.48 45.39
N VAL A 133 3.31 20.21 44.20
CA VAL A 133 4.54 19.43 44.06
C VAL A 133 5.71 20.40 44.26
N ASP A 134 6.17 20.53 45.50
CA ASP A 134 7.36 21.32 45.83
C ASP A 134 8.62 20.54 45.45
N TYR A 135 9.12 20.76 44.24
CA TYR A 135 10.46 20.32 43.85
C TYR A 135 11.49 21.35 44.33
N TYR A 136 12.01 21.16 45.54
CA TYR A 136 13.20 21.88 46.00
C TYR A 136 14.44 21.32 45.30
N ILE A 137 14.88 22.00 44.24
CA ILE A 137 16.11 21.69 43.54
C ILE A 137 17.16 22.74 43.93
N VAL A 138 17.94 22.44 44.98
CA VAL A 138 19.18 23.17 45.28
C VAL A 138 20.29 22.56 44.43
N LEU A 139 20.53 23.12 43.25
CA LEU A 139 21.58 22.65 42.33
C LEU A 139 22.85 23.51 42.46
N LYS A 140 23.96 22.85 42.82
CA LYS A 140 25.32 23.33 42.54
C LYS A 140 25.56 23.25 41.03
N VAL A 141 26.07 24.33 40.45
CA VAL A 141 26.24 24.55 38.99
C VAL A 141 27.01 23.42 38.29
N ASP A 142 27.99 22.79 38.93
CA ASP A 142 28.78 21.71 38.33
C ASP A 142 27.98 20.41 38.16
N LEU A 143 27.02 20.16 39.05
CA LEU A 143 26.08 19.04 38.93
C LEU A 143 25.07 19.29 37.80
N ILE A 144 24.71 20.55 37.52
CA ILE A 144 23.84 20.92 36.39
C ILE A 144 24.51 20.61 35.07
N ILE A 145 25.79 20.97 34.89
CA ILE A 145 26.48 20.74 33.61
C ILE A 145 26.68 19.25 33.39
N SER A 146 27.08 18.50 34.43
CA SER A 146 27.20 17.04 34.36
C SER A 146 25.85 16.38 34.08
N TRP A 147 24.77 16.82 34.74
CA TRP A 147 23.43 16.28 34.51
C TRP A 147 22.87 16.70 33.15
N ILE A 148 23.11 17.92 32.65
CA ILE A 148 22.72 18.34 31.30
C ILE A 148 23.48 17.54 30.25
N LEU A 149 24.78 17.28 30.44
CA LEU A 149 25.56 16.43 29.53
C LEU A 149 25.09 14.97 29.60
N LEU A 150 24.80 14.45 30.80
CA LEU A 150 24.23 13.10 30.96
C LEU A 150 22.81 13.03 30.38
N PHE A 151 22.01 14.07 30.53
CA PHE A 151 20.67 14.17 29.95
C PHE A 151 20.74 14.37 28.44
N TYR A 152 21.76 15.04 27.89
CA TYR A 152 21.99 15.12 26.45
C TYR A 152 22.41 13.76 25.88
N VAL A 153 23.24 13.00 26.59
CA VAL A 153 23.65 11.64 26.22
C VAL A 153 22.49 10.64 26.41
N VAL A 154 21.66 10.80 27.44
CA VAL A 154 20.51 9.92 27.69
C VAL A 154 19.28 10.33 26.86
N SER A 155 19.10 11.61 26.50
CA SER A 155 18.04 12.09 25.59
C SER A 155 18.35 11.81 24.13
N SER A 156 19.61 11.80 23.71
CA SER A 156 19.93 11.23 22.38
C SER A 156 19.71 9.71 22.35
N HIS A 157 19.60 9.08 23.52
CA HIS A 157 19.16 7.71 23.73
C HIS A 157 17.75 7.57 24.33
N THR A 158 16.86 8.58 24.24
CA THR A 158 15.42 8.29 24.33
C THR A 158 15.03 7.59 23.04
N VAL A 159 15.43 6.32 23.00
CA VAL A 159 14.96 5.27 22.11
C VAL A 159 13.45 5.45 22.09
N LEU A 160 12.94 5.90 20.95
CA LEU A 160 11.52 5.99 20.63
C LEU A 160 10.78 4.88 21.37
N ASP A 161 9.89 5.20 22.31
CA ASP A 161 9.07 4.29 23.14
C ASP A 161 8.64 3.03 22.35
N ARG A 162 9.53 2.03 22.28
CA ARG A 162 9.44 0.88 21.36
C ARG A 162 9.05 -0.33 22.19
N ARG A 163 8.21 -1.19 21.62
CA ARG A 163 8.04 -2.54 22.17
C ARG A 163 9.40 -3.22 22.12
N GLU A 164 10.06 -3.36 23.26
CA GLU A 164 11.22 -4.21 23.40
C GLU A 164 10.77 -5.66 23.19
N TRP A 165 10.95 -6.13 21.96
CA TRP A 165 10.72 -7.52 21.63
C TRP A 165 11.87 -8.34 22.21
N LYS A 166 11.56 -9.23 23.13
CA LYS A 166 12.54 -10.16 23.73
C LYS A 166 12.86 -11.35 22.83
N GLU A 167 12.19 -11.47 21.69
CA GLU A 167 12.23 -12.63 20.80
C GLU A 167 12.62 -12.23 19.38
N ASN A 168 13.30 -13.14 18.68
CA ASN A 168 13.61 -13.00 17.26
C ASN A 168 12.37 -13.27 16.41
N GLY A 169 12.17 -12.48 15.35
CA GLY A 169 10.99 -12.61 14.52
C GLY A 169 10.86 -11.55 13.44
N TYR A 170 9.61 -11.33 13.02
CA TYR A 170 9.23 -10.39 11.97
C TYR A 170 8.13 -9.46 12.47
N ASP A 171 8.41 -8.16 12.46
CA ASP A 171 7.45 -7.10 12.77
C ASP A 171 6.79 -6.60 11.48
N CYS A 172 5.51 -6.93 11.33
CA CYS A 172 4.66 -6.51 10.21
C CYS A 172 3.77 -5.31 10.58
N GLY A 173 4.12 -4.55 11.62
CA GLY A 173 3.45 -3.33 12.08
C GLY A 173 2.27 -3.60 13.01
N ASP A 174 1.26 -4.35 12.54
CA ASP A 174 0.10 -4.72 13.35
C ASP A 174 0.17 -6.14 13.92
N ALA A 175 1.15 -6.94 13.48
CA ALA A 175 1.41 -8.28 13.95
C ALA A 175 2.92 -8.54 14.07
N PHE A 176 3.30 -9.33 15.07
CA PHE A 176 4.65 -9.82 15.24
C PHE A 176 4.66 -11.35 15.13
N PHE A 177 5.58 -11.89 14.34
CA PHE A 177 5.71 -13.33 14.12
C PHE A 177 7.10 -13.78 14.55
N ASN A 178 7.19 -14.44 15.70
CA ASN A 178 8.46 -14.99 16.17
C ASN A 178 8.94 -16.17 15.30
N ASP A 179 10.22 -16.49 15.41
CA ASP A 179 10.85 -17.55 14.62
C ASP A 179 10.19 -18.93 14.78
N PRO A 180 9.86 -19.39 16.01
CA PRO A 180 9.15 -20.65 16.20
C PRO A 180 7.82 -20.69 15.43
N ASN A 181 7.04 -19.60 15.44
CA ASN A 181 5.76 -19.53 14.72
C ASN A 181 5.98 -19.67 13.21
N VAL A 182 6.93 -18.92 12.64
CA VAL A 182 7.23 -19.00 11.20
C VAL A 182 7.73 -20.40 10.82
N HIS A 183 8.61 -21.00 11.64
CA HIS A 183 9.14 -22.34 11.40
C HIS A 183 8.04 -23.42 11.46
N ASN A 184 7.16 -23.35 12.44
CA ASN A 184 6.04 -24.30 12.58
C ASN A 184 5.06 -24.23 11.40
N GLU A 185 4.80 -23.03 10.90
CA GLU A 185 3.95 -22.83 9.72
C GLU A 185 4.60 -23.40 8.45
N ILE A 186 5.91 -23.20 8.26
CA ILE A 186 6.64 -23.83 7.14
C ILE A 186 6.65 -25.35 7.26
N LYS A 187 6.91 -25.90 8.45
CA LYS A 187 6.82 -27.35 8.70
C LYS A 187 5.44 -27.89 8.35
N THR A 188 4.40 -27.15 8.67
CA THR A 188 3.00 -27.48 8.32
C THR A 188 2.77 -27.42 6.81
N ALA A 189 3.30 -26.39 6.13
CA ALA A 189 3.21 -26.24 4.68
C ALA A 189 3.88 -27.41 3.92
N LEU A 190 5.02 -27.89 4.42
CA LEU A 190 5.84 -28.91 3.75
C LEU A 190 5.43 -30.36 4.07
N SER A 191 4.87 -30.61 5.25
CA SER A 191 4.54 -31.96 5.74
C SER A 191 3.24 -32.55 5.17
N GLU A 192 2.24 -31.73 4.86
CA GLU A 192 0.95 -32.24 4.36
C GLU A 192 0.93 -32.37 2.83
N ARG A 193 0.91 -33.62 2.32
CA ARG A 193 0.84 -33.91 0.86
C ARG A 193 -0.35 -33.23 0.17
N ARG A 194 -1.49 -33.06 0.86
CA ARG A 194 -2.68 -32.34 0.37
C ARG A 194 -2.55 -30.80 0.43
N ARG A 195 -1.66 -30.27 1.27
CA ARG A 195 -1.44 -28.81 1.39
C ARG A 195 -0.43 -28.26 0.40
N ARG A 196 0.36 -29.11 -0.27
CA ARG A 196 1.25 -28.67 -1.38
C ARG A 196 0.48 -27.95 -2.49
N GLU A 197 -0.80 -28.28 -2.69
CA GLU A 197 -1.69 -27.56 -3.63
C GLU A 197 -1.95 -26.08 -3.25
N HIS A 198 -1.67 -25.69 -2.00
CA HIS A 198 -1.90 -24.35 -1.48
C HIS A 198 -0.62 -23.51 -1.40
N ILE A 199 0.55 -24.11 -1.67
CA ILE A 199 1.79 -23.37 -1.88
C ILE A 199 1.66 -22.65 -3.22
N LEU A 200 1.73 -21.32 -3.20
CA LEU A 200 1.57 -20.50 -4.40
C LEU A 200 2.91 -19.93 -4.82
N PRO A 201 3.27 -19.95 -6.11
CA PRO A 201 4.43 -19.21 -6.59
C PRO A 201 4.26 -17.73 -6.24
N TYR A 202 5.33 -17.09 -5.80
CA TYR A 202 5.32 -15.66 -5.52
C TYR A 202 4.98 -14.89 -6.80
N SER A 203 3.98 -14.01 -6.70
CA SER A 203 3.55 -13.15 -7.79
C SER A 203 3.51 -11.70 -7.29
N GLY A 204 4.61 -10.99 -7.49
CA GLY A 204 4.75 -9.59 -7.12
C GLY A 204 6.11 -9.03 -7.55
N LEU A 205 6.38 -7.78 -7.18
CA LEU A 205 7.56 -7.03 -7.61
C LEU A 205 8.71 -7.02 -6.59
N LEU A 206 8.54 -7.67 -5.41
CA LEU A 206 9.60 -7.70 -4.39
C LEU A 206 10.78 -8.60 -4.78
N TYR A 207 10.50 -9.66 -5.54
CA TYR A 207 11.47 -10.67 -5.91
C TYR A 207 11.40 -10.94 -7.40
N SER A 208 12.55 -11.24 -8.00
CA SER A 208 12.62 -11.66 -9.40
C SER A 208 11.94 -13.01 -9.58
N ARG A 209 11.22 -13.20 -10.69
CA ARG A 209 10.62 -14.50 -11.05
C ARG A 209 11.67 -15.61 -11.18
N ALA A 210 12.90 -15.26 -11.54
CA ALA A 210 14.01 -16.21 -11.67
C ALA A 210 14.37 -16.89 -10.34
N MET A 211 14.00 -16.30 -9.20
CA MET A 211 14.27 -16.87 -7.88
C MET A 211 13.36 -18.06 -7.55
N ASN A 212 12.26 -18.28 -8.30
CA ASN A 212 11.30 -19.36 -8.08
C ASN A 212 10.78 -19.47 -6.64
N TYR A 213 10.68 -18.33 -5.94
CA TYR A 213 10.15 -18.30 -4.58
C TYR A 213 8.67 -18.65 -4.55
N VAL A 214 8.28 -19.28 -3.45
CA VAL A 214 6.91 -19.64 -3.16
C VAL A 214 6.44 -18.94 -1.89
N THR A 215 5.13 -18.90 -1.71
CA THR A 215 4.48 -18.23 -0.59
C THR A 215 3.53 -19.16 0.15
N TRP A 216 3.52 -19.00 1.47
CA TRP A 216 2.57 -19.63 2.37
C TRP A 216 2.04 -18.58 3.34
N PRO A 217 0.73 -18.35 3.43
CA PRO A 217 0.23 -17.35 4.35
C PRO A 217 0.34 -17.80 5.80
N ILE A 218 0.50 -16.80 6.65
CA ILE A 218 0.56 -16.95 8.10
C ILE A 218 -0.53 -16.09 8.73
N ILE A 219 -1.15 -16.60 9.79
CA ILE A 219 -2.24 -15.94 10.49
C ILE A 219 -1.73 -15.55 11.89
N PRO A 220 -1.92 -14.29 12.33
CA PRO A 220 -1.62 -13.89 13.71
C PRO A 220 -2.34 -14.80 14.70
N VAL A 221 -1.69 -15.12 15.82
CA VAL A 221 -2.21 -16.07 16.83
C VAL A 221 -3.61 -15.68 17.33
N GLU A 222 -3.93 -14.39 17.33
CA GLU A 222 -5.20 -13.85 17.79
C GLU A 222 -6.38 -14.18 16.84
N LEU A 223 -6.11 -14.61 15.60
CA LEU A 223 -7.12 -14.88 14.58
C LEU A 223 -7.28 -16.39 14.37
N GLN A 224 -8.02 -17.07 15.25
CA GLN A 224 -8.37 -18.50 15.12
C GLN A 224 -9.42 -18.79 14.03
N ILE A 225 -9.24 -18.28 12.81
CA ILE A 225 -10.17 -18.50 11.71
C ILE A 225 -9.60 -19.54 10.76
N ARG A 226 -10.38 -20.61 10.49
CA ARG A 226 -10.02 -21.64 9.52
C ARG A 226 -10.08 -21.04 8.10
N PRO A 227 -8.96 -20.91 7.38
CA PRO A 227 -8.92 -20.14 6.13
C PRO A 227 -9.54 -20.91 4.94
N THR A 228 -10.49 -20.29 4.23
CA THR A 228 -11.06 -20.82 2.95
C THR A 228 -10.18 -20.43 1.76
N LYS A 229 -10.16 -21.18 0.63
CA LYS A 229 -9.33 -20.86 -0.58
C LYS A 229 -9.33 -19.38 -1.00
N GLN A 230 -10.47 -18.70 -0.89
CA GLN A 230 -10.59 -17.28 -1.24
C GLN A 230 -9.95 -16.35 -0.19
N PHE A 231 -9.97 -16.76 1.08
CA PHE A 231 -9.24 -16.10 2.16
C PHE A 231 -7.73 -16.11 1.89
N TRP A 232 -7.15 -17.22 1.39
CA TRP A 232 -5.71 -17.33 1.09
C TRP A 232 -5.21 -16.26 0.11
N ARG A 233 -5.99 -15.94 -0.93
CA ARG A 233 -5.61 -14.91 -1.92
C ARG A 233 -5.66 -13.50 -1.37
N ASN A 234 -6.44 -13.27 -0.33
CA ASN A 234 -6.65 -11.97 0.31
C ASN A 234 -5.91 -11.86 1.64
N LEU A 235 -5.12 -12.87 2.01
CA LEU A 235 -4.36 -12.85 3.25
C LEU A 235 -3.33 -11.73 3.24
N MET A 236 -3.18 -11.15 4.42
CA MET A 236 -2.34 -9.99 4.65
C MET A 236 -0.88 -10.37 4.77
N TYR A 237 -0.57 -11.46 5.46
CA TYR A 237 0.81 -11.87 5.73
C TYR A 237 1.13 -13.17 5.00
N GLN A 238 2.32 -13.23 4.41
CA GLN A 238 2.80 -14.40 3.70
C GLN A 238 4.27 -14.65 4.01
N ILE A 239 4.61 -15.89 4.33
CA ILE A 239 5.97 -16.38 4.42
C ILE A 239 6.45 -16.62 3.00
N VAL A 240 7.60 -16.07 2.66
CA VAL A 240 8.30 -16.30 1.40
C VAL A 240 9.44 -17.27 1.68
N PHE A 241 9.53 -18.34 0.91
CA PHE A 241 10.58 -19.34 1.07
C PHE A 241 11.00 -19.90 -0.29
N ASP A 242 12.22 -20.45 -0.34
CA ASP A 242 12.78 -21.05 -1.55
C ASP A 242 12.30 -22.48 -1.77
N GLY A 243 12.74 -23.10 -2.88
CA GLY A 243 12.39 -24.48 -3.22
C GLY A 243 12.87 -25.53 -2.20
N ASN A 244 13.80 -25.18 -1.31
CA ASN A 244 14.31 -26.05 -0.26
C ASN A 244 13.59 -25.86 1.09
N GLY A 245 12.60 -24.95 1.16
CA GLY A 245 11.90 -24.65 2.40
C GLY A 245 12.62 -23.63 3.29
N LYS A 246 13.71 -23.00 2.82
CA LYS A 246 14.40 -21.96 3.59
C LYS A 246 13.58 -20.68 3.53
N VAL A 247 13.24 -20.15 4.70
CA VAL A 247 12.56 -18.85 4.82
C VAL A 247 13.46 -17.76 4.27
N VAL A 248 12.95 -17.04 3.28
CA VAL A 248 13.59 -15.86 2.69
C VAL A 248 13.17 -14.62 3.47
N ASP A 249 11.87 -14.44 3.66
CA ASP A 249 11.29 -13.26 4.28
C ASP A 249 9.85 -13.54 4.76
N LEU A 250 9.31 -12.60 5.54
CA LEU A 250 7.87 -12.46 5.75
C LEU A 250 7.39 -11.18 5.08
N ILE A 251 6.29 -11.23 4.32
CA ILE A 251 5.74 -10.08 3.60
C ILE A 251 4.32 -9.75 4.06
N VAL A 252 3.97 -8.46 4.05
CA VAL A 252 2.65 -7.93 4.36
C VAL A 252 2.05 -7.16 3.19
N ARG A 253 0.74 -7.27 3.01
CA ARG A 253 -0.01 -6.55 1.97
C ARG A 253 -0.23 -5.09 2.35
N LEU A 254 0.17 -4.20 1.44
CA LEU A 254 -0.01 -2.76 1.52
C LEU A 254 -1.40 -2.32 1.05
N ALA A 255 -1.76 -1.06 1.35
CA ALA A 255 -3.03 -0.45 0.94
C ALA A 255 -3.21 -0.36 -0.59
N ASN A 256 -2.12 -0.37 -1.37
CA ASN A 256 -2.15 -0.44 -2.84
C ASN A 256 -2.14 -1.89 -3.39
N ASN A 257 -2.40 -2.90 -2.56
CA ASN A 257 -2.39 -4.33 -2.93
C ASN A 257 -1.02 -4.88 -3.40
N GLN A 258 0.06 -4.11 -3.29
CA GLN A 258 1.42 -4.63 -3.36
C GLN A 258 1.81 -5.26 -2.01
N PHE A 259 2.96 -5.91 -1.98
CA PHE A 259 3.54 -6.45 -0.76
C PHE A 259 4.77 -5.66 -0.35
N ALA A 260 5.07 -5.68 0.94
CA ALA A 260 6.33 -5.23 1.49
C ALA A 260 6.90 -6.24 2.48
N LYS A 261 8.22 -6.27 2.62
CA LYS A 261 8.90 -7.09 3.62
C LYS A 261 8.56 -6.56 5.01
N CYS A 262 8.25 -7.47 5.92
CA CYS A 262 8.16 -7.19 7.33
C CYS A 262 9.57 -7.03 7.90
N TRP A 263 9.68 -6.25 8.96
CA TRP A 263 10.96 -5.92 9.56
C TRP A 263 11.51 -7.11 10.34
N ARG A 264 12.71 -7.58 10.01
CA ARG A 264 13.38 -8.62 10.80
C ARG A 264 13.85 -8.03 12.13
N VAL A 265 13.31 -8.55 13.23
CA VAL A 265 13.74 -8.20 14.58
C VAL A 265 14.69 -9.29 15.06
N ASP A 266 15.93 -8.91 15.34
CA ASP A 266 16.93 -9.76 15.95
C ASP A 266 17.32 -9.15 17.30
N SER A 267 17.11 -9.91 18.38
CA SER A 267 17.36 -9.47 19.75
C SER A 267 18.83 -9.13 20.00
N GLN A 268 19.74 -9.64 19.16
CA GLN A 268 21.18 -9.38 19.28
C GLN A 268 21.65 -8.14 18.51
N ARG A 269 20.84 -7.62 17.57
CA ARG A 269 21.27 -6.56 16.65
C ARG A 269 20.82 -5.19 17.15
N SER A 270 21.78 -4.29 17.40
CA SER A 270 21.47 -2.92 17.83
C SER A 270 20.70 -2.16 16.76
N GLU A 271 19.69 -1.39 17.16
CA GLU A 271 18.82 -0.62 16.25
C GLU A 271 19.61 0.38 15.39
N ALA A 272 20.69 0.95 15.93
CA ALA A 272 21.59 1.83 15.20
C ALA A 272 22.21 1.16 13.97
N SER A 273 22.54 -0.13 14.05
CA SER A 273 23.11 -0.88 12.90
C SER A 273 22.10 -1.10 11.78
N ILE A 274 20.80 -0.87 12.03
CA ILE A 274 19.74 -1.11 11.06
C ILE A 274 19.37 0.16 10.29
N TYR A 275 19.52 1.33 10.90
CA TYR A 275 19.40 2.62 10.19
C TYR A 275 20.70 3.08 9.54
N SER A 276 21.85 2.62 10.07
CA SER A 276 23.16 2.90 9.52
C SER A 276 23.55 1.86 8.47
N VAL A 277 22.81 1.79 7.37
CA VAL A 277 23.32 1.10 6.17
C VAL A 277 24.31 2.06 5.52
N GLU A 278 25.60 1.77 5.65
CA GLU A 278 26.65 2.61 5.08
C GLU A 278 26.43 2.79 3.57
N GLY A 279 26.35 4.05 3.13
CA GLY A 279 26.03 4.40 1.75
C GLY A 279 24.57 4.18 1.34
N SER A 280 23.62 4.08 2.28
CA SER A 280 22.20 4.15 1.95
C SER A 280 21.89 5.46 1.23
N ASN A 281 21.04 5.40 0.21
CA ASN A 281 20.64 6.55 -0.59
C ASN A 281 19.11 6.64 -0.74
N GLY A 282 18.38 5.96 0.15
CA GLY A 282 16.92 5.97 0.17
C GLY A 282 16.31 4.85 1.01
N TYR A 283 15.03 4.60 0.75
CA TYR A 283 14.19 3.65 1.48
C TYR A 283 13.53 2.63 0.53
N GLU A 284 13.60 1.35 0.88
CA GLU A 284 12.81 0.27 0.28
C GLU A 284 11.47 0.16 1.00
N CYS A 285 10.41 0.59 0.32
CA CYS A 285 9.02 0.55 0.77
C CYS A 285 8.23 -0.44 -0.08
N GLY A 286 8.42 -1.73 0.20
CA GLY A 286 7.92 -2.78 -0.67
C GLY A 286 8.71 -2.88 -1.96
N SER A 287 8.06 -2.93 -3.12
CA SER A 287 8.78 -2.97 -4.41
C SER A 287 9.35 -1.61 -4.83
N GLU A 288 9.00 -0.56 -4.10
CA GLU A 288 9.37 0.80 -4.43
C GLU A 288 10.63 1.21 -3.67
N PHE A 289 11.55 1.84 -4.40
CA PHE A 289 12.69 2.51 -3.80
C PHE A 289 12.45 4.02 -3.85
N ILE A 290 12.48 4.68 -2.69
CA ILE A 290 12.27 6.11 -2.53
C ILE A 290 13.62 6.75 -2.22
N PRO A 291 14.23 7.52 -3.15
CA PRO A 291 15.55 8.08 -2.93
C PRO A 291 15.54 9.24 -1.92
N ASP A 292 16.69 9.51 -1.30
CA ASP A 292 16.81 10.51 -0.23
C ASP A 292 16.43 11.93 -0.69
N ASP A 293 16.75 12.30 -1.92
CA ASP A 293 16.38 13.61 -2.50
C ASP A 293 14.86 13.86 -2.44
N THR A 294 14.08 12.81 -2.66
CA THR A 294 12.63 12.81 -2.64
C THR A 294 12.12 12.91 -1.21
N ILE A 295 12.77 12.22 -0.27
CA ILE A 295 12.46 12.29 1.16
C ILE A 295 12.75 13.68 1.71
N GLU A 296 13.91 14.26 1.39
CA GLU A 296 14.29 15.62 1.78
C GLU A 296 13.30 16.66 1.24
N LYS A 297 12.93 16.55 -0.04
CA LYS A 297 11.95 17.43 -0.67
C LYS A 297 10.57 17.31 0.00
N CYS A 298 10.11 16.09 0.27
CA CYS A 298 8.85 15.86 0.99
C CYS A 298 8.90 16.43 2.42
N THR A 299 10.02 16.25 3.12
CA THR A 299 10.23 16.74 4.48
C THR A 299 10.23 18.27 4.53
N SER A 300 10.91 18.93 3.59
CA SER A 300 10.90 20.39 3.44
C SER A 300 9.48 20.94 3.22
N ILE A 301 8.69 20.27 2.39
CA ILE A 301 7.30 20.66 2.13
C ILE A 301 6.42 20.41 3.37
N ALA A 302 6.58 19.26 4.03
CA ALA A 302 5.84 18.95 5.25
C ALA A 302 6.11 19.97 6.35
N ARG A 303 7.39 20.33 6.57
CA ARG A 303 7.82 21.36 7.52
C ARG A 303 7.18 22.72 7.22
N LYS A 304 7.18 23.14 5.95
CA LYS A 304 6.53 24.40 5.52
C LYS A 304 5.02 24.42 5.73
N ASN A 305 4.38 23.27 5.93
CA ASN A 305 2.93 23.15 6.14
C ASN A 305 2.56 22.81 7.59
N LEU A 306 3.54 22.72 8.50
CA LEU A 306 3.25 22.60 9.93
C LEU A 306 2.42 23.81 10.39
N ASP A 307 1.37 23.50 11.15
CA ASP A 307 0.48 24.45 11.83
C ASP A 307 -0.29 25.46 10.95
N LYS A 308 -0.27 25.28 9.63
CA LYS A 308 -1.07 26.09 8.69
C LYS A 308 -2.56 25.70 8.62
N GLY A 309 -3.01 24.76 9.45
CA GLY A 309 -4.39 24.26 9.45
C GLY A 309 -4.79 23.43 8.23
N TYR A 310 -3.83 23.07 7.36
CA TYR A 310 -4.07 22.16 6.25
C TYR A 310 -4.31 20.72 6.73
N TYR A 311 -4.86 19.87 5.86
CA TYR A 311 -5.13 18.47 6.15
C TYR A 311 -3.85 17.67 6.51
N TYR A 312 -2.71 18.03 5.89
CA TYR A 312 -1.39 17.50 6.20
C TYR A 312 -0.45 18.63 6.67
N PRO A 313 0.55 18.33 7.53
CA PRO A 313 0.86 17.02 8.12
C PRO A 313 -0.21 16.53 9.11
N LEU A 314 -0.60 15.25 8.98
CA LEU A 314 -1.67 14.63 9.78
C LEU A 314 -1.08 13.97 11.03
N ARG A 315 -1.76 14.04 12.17
CA ARG A 315 -1.31 13.32 13.37
C ARG A 315 -1.22 11.80 13.10
N TYR A 316 -0.13 11.17 13.52
CA TYR A 316 0.05 9.74 13.43
C TYR A 316 -0.90 9.00 14.39
N THR A 317 -1.60 7.97 13.91
CA THR A 317 -2.57 7.16 14.69
C THR A 317 -2.35 5.65 14.51
N GLY A 318 -1.12 5.22 14.25
CA GLY A 318 -0.79 3.80 14.07
C GLY A 318 -0.12 3.17 15.29
N ASN A 319 0.30 1.91 15.15
CA ASN A 319 0.86 1.13 16.26
C ASN A 319 2.40 1.15 16.36
N LEU A 320 3.10 1.80 15.42
CA LEU A 320 4.57 1.81 15.36
C LEU A 320 5.21 2.75 16.39
N TYR A 321 4.49 3.81 16.78
CA TYR A 321 4.97 4.84 17.69
C TYR A 321 3.87 5.22 18.69
N SER A 322 4.28 5.58 19.90
CA SER A 322 3.39 6.08 20.94
C SER A 322 2.72 7.40 20.53
N GLU A 323 1.39 7.51 20.71
CA GLU A 323 0.63 8.74 20.39
C GLU A 323 1.11 9.97 21.18
N LYS A 324 1.81 9.74 22.30
CA LYS A 324 2.38 10.76 23.18
C LYS A 324 3.52 11.53 22.52
N LEU A 325 4.22 10.92 21.56
CA LEU A 325 5.32 11.56 20.83
C LEU A 325 4.85 12.68 19.90
N GLY A 326 3.54 12.83 19.68
CA GLY A 326 2.98 13.92 18.88
C GLY A 326 3.39 13.88 17.40
N LEU A 327 3.87 12.72 16.92
CA LEU A 327 4.36 12.56 15.55
C LEU A 327 3.27 12.85 14.52
N ARG A 328 3.69 13.37 13.37
CA ARG A 328 2.84 13.65 12.21
C ARG A 328 3.36 12.91 10.99
N ILE A 329 2.49 12.68 10.02
CA ILE A 329 2.81 12.00 8.76
C ILE A 329 2.50 12.89 7.58
N TRP A 330 3.26 12.72 6.49
CA TRP A 330 3.06 13.41 5.23
C TRP A 330 3.19 12.42 4.06
N PRO A 331 2.25 12.39 3.10
CA PRO A 331 2.24 11.41 2.01
C PRO A 331 3.38 11.64 1.00
N ILE A 332 3.92 10.55 0.45
CA ILE A 332 4.95 10.57 -0.59
C ILE A 332 4.31 10.20 -1.94
N TYR A 333 4.34 11.14 -2.89
CA TYR A 333 3.84 10.95 -4.27
C TYR A 333 4.98 11.03 -5.29
N TYR A 334 5.91 10.06 -5.28
CA TYR A 334 7.13 10.18 -6.09
C TYR A 334 6.94 9.78 -7.57
N ARG A 335 6.05 8.82 -7.89
CA ARG A 335 5.88 8.31 -9.27
C ARG A 335 5.47 9.37 -10.31
N ASN A 336 4.74 10.40 -9.89
CA ASN A 336 4.29 11.46 -10.81
C ASN A 336 5.10 12.76 -10.66
N LEU A 337 6.03 12.85 -9.70
CA LEU A 337 6.80 14.06 -9.29
C LEU A 337 5.98 15.34 -9.02
N ALA A 338 4.69 15.35 -9.34
CA ALA A 338 3.69 16.31 -8.90
C ALA A 338 3.47 16.07 -7.41
N ILE A 339 4.41 16.57 -6.61
CA ILE A 339 4.21 16.70 -5.18
C ILE A 339 3.04 17.66 -5.03
N HIS A 340 1.85 17.09 -4.83
CA HIS A 340 0.64 17.86 -4.63
C HIS A 340 0.89 18.81 -3.47
N ARG A 341 0.92 20.12 -3.75
CA ARG A 341 1.13 21.14 -2.72
C ARG A 341 0.10 21.02 -1.60
N TYR A 342 -1.08 20.47 -1.89
CA TYR A 342 -2.19 20.28 -0.95
C TYR A 342 -2.93 18.96 -1.22
N PRO A 343 -2.59 17.87 -0.52
CA PRO A 343 -3.35 16.64 -0.60
C PRO A 343 -4.67 16.82 0.16
N ASN A 344 -5.78 16.95 -0.56
CA ASN A 344 -7.11 17.14 0.05
C ASN A 344 -7.77 15.81 0.47
N THR A 345 -7.15 14.67 0.16
CA THR A 345 -7.65 13.35 0.54
C THR A 345 -6.51 12.51 1.13
N PRO A 346 -6.80 11.62 2.09
CA PRO A 346 -5.83 10.66 2.64
C PRO A 346 -5.54 9.54 1.64
N THR A 347 -5.07 9.91 0.46
CA THR A 347 -4.65 9.01 -0.61
C THR A 347 -3.13 8.85 -0.53
N GLY A 348 -2.65 7.62 -0.53
CA GLY A 348 -1.22 7.33 -0.44
C GLY A 348 -0.92 6.06 0.32
N SER A 349 0.08 5.32 -0.16
CA SER A 349 0.58 4.10 0.48
C SER A 349 1.85 4.36 1.28
N PHE A 350 2.57 5.46 1.04
CA PHE A 350 3.86 5.75 1.64
C PHE A 350 3.83 7.13 2.28
N PHE A 351 4.44 7.25 3.44
CA PHE A 351 4.44 8.48 4.24
C PHE A 351 5.81 8.69 4.86
N ILE A 352 6.27 9.94 4.91
CA ILE A 352 7.32 10.32 5.87
C ILE A 352 6.67 10.56 7.24
N VAL A 353 7.39 10.24 8.29
CA VAL A 353 7.05 10.53 9.68
C VAL A 353 7.94 11.67 10.14
N ILE A 354 7.34 12.73 10.65
CA ILE A 354 8.04 13.88 11.19
C ILE A 354 7.61 14.14 12.63
N ASP A 355 8.51 14.69 13.43
CA ASP A 355 8.18 15.16 14.78
C ASP A 355 7.44 16.51 14.76
N SER A 356 7.24 17.11 15.93
CA SER A 356 6.64 18.44 16.06
C SER A 356 7.51 19.57 15.50
N THR A 357 8.83 19.35 15.33
CA THR A 357 9.76 20.34 14.77
C THR A 357 9.87 20.25 13.24
N GLY A 358 9.31 19.20 12.65
CA GLY A 358 9.45 18.90 11.22
C GLY A 358 10.77 18.24 10.86
N GLN A 359 11.43 17.61 11.83
CA GLN A 359 12.55 16.70 11.61
C GLN A 359 12.02 15.34 11.15
N LEU A 360 12.68 14.74 10.16
CA LEU A 360 12.36 13.39 9.70
C LEU A 360 12.70 12.37 10.79
N ILE A 361 11.73 11.54 11.15
CA ILE A 361 11.88 10.41 12.06
C ILE A 361 12.01 9.10 11.29
N ASP A 362 11.14 8.86 10.31
CA ASP A 362 11.12 7.60 9.55
C ASP A 362 10.34 7.71 8.24
N VAL A 363 10.34 6.63 7.45
CA VAL A 363 9.47 6.43 6.29
C VAL A 363 8.64 5.17 6.51
N ILE A 364 7.33 5.28 6.37
CA ILE A 364 6.38 4.20 6.66
C ILE A 364 5.46 3.90 5.48
N ALA A 365 5.04 2.64 5.36
CA ALA A 365 4.06 2.19 4.37
C ALA A 365 2.76 1.77 5.05
N LYS A 366 1.62 2.21 4.50
CA LYS A 366 0.28 1.91 5.00
C LYS A 366 -0.13 0.50 4.56
N THR A 367 -0.51 -0.35 5.51
CA THR A 367 -1.01 -1.70 5.27
C THR A 367 -2.48 -1.68 4.85
N SER A 368 -2.98 -2.77 4.25
CA SER A 368 -4.39 -2.86 3.85
C SER A 368 -5.37 -2.82 5.04
N ARG A 369 -4.88 -3.04 6.28
CA ARG A 369 -5.63 -2.88 7.55
C ARG A 369 -5.61 -1.45 8.11
N LYS A 370 -5.16 -0.47 7.33
CA LYS A 370 -5.01 0.94 7.76
C LYS A 370 -4.02 1.10 8.92
N ASN A 371 -3.10 0.16 9.10
CA ASN A 371 -1.94 0.32 9.98
C ASN A 371 -0.70 0.67 9.15
N TYR A 372 0.47 0.67 9.75
CA TYR A 372 1.71 1.07 9.11
C TYR A 372 2.84 0.08 9.42
N ILE A 373 3.75 -0.10 8.47
CA ILE A 373 5.06 -0.73 8.65
C ILE A 373 6.17 0.27 8.36
N ARG A 374 7.36 0.04 8.91
CA ARG A 374 8.56 0.82 8.57
C ARG A 374 9.10 0.38 7.22
N CYS A 375 9.59 1.35 6.43
CA CYS A 375 10.39 1.07 5.26
C CYS A 375 11.85 0.85 5.67
N MET A 376 12.60 0.08 4.89
CA MET A 376 13.99 -0.23 5.21
C MET A 376 14.93 0.76 4.54
N ARG A 377 15.92 1.28 5.26
CA ARG A 377 17.02 2.01 4.63
C ARG A 377 17.75 1.06 3.68
N ALA A 378 17.92 1.49 2.43
CA ALA A 378 18.52 0.67 1.40
C ALA A 378 19.47 1.49 0.53
N ARG A 379 20.50 0.82 0.01
CA ARG A 379 21.35 1.36 -1.04
C ARG A 379 20.88 0.78 -2.37
N LYS A 380 20.31 1.62 -3.23
CA LYS A 380 20.08 1.28 -4.62
C LYS A 380 21.20 1.89 -5.43
N VAL A 381 22.13 1.05 -5.87
CA VAL A 381 23.16 1.48 -6.82
C VAL A 381 22.42 2.01 -8.04
N PRO A 382 22.61 3.28 -8.44
CA PRO A 382 22.07 3.78 -9.69
C PRO A 382 22.50 2.79 -10.77
N PRO A 383 21.58 2.28 -11.60
CA PRO A 383 21.98 1.38 -12.67
C PRO A 383 23.09 2.06 -13.45
N THR A 384 24.26 1.42 -13.54
CA THR A 384 25.37 1.98 -14.31
C THR A 384 24.87 2.27 -15.72
N THR A 385 25.32 3.35 -16.34
CA THR A 385 24.81 3.84 -17.63
C THR A 385 24.73 2.73 -18.69
N GLU A 386 25.67 1.79 -18.67
CA GLU A 386 25.72 0.61 -19.55
C GLU A 386 24.63 -0.43 -19.26
N THR A 387 24.23 -0.60 -17.99
CA THR A 387 23.16 -1.55 -17.60
C THR A 387 21.77 -0.96 -17.86
N VAL A 388 21.61 0.37 -17.87
CA VAL A 388 20.35 1.03 -18.28
C VAL A 388 20.10 0.78 -19.76
N GLU A 389 21.14 0.89 -20.59
CA GLU A 389 21.04 0.54 -22.00
C GLU A 389 20.76 -0.95 -22.17
N LEU A 390 21.47 -1.87 -21.51
CA LEU A 390 21.17 -3.31 -21.67
C LEU A 390 19.83 -3.77 -21.09
N SER A 391 19.34 -3.20 -19.98
CA SER A 391 18.05 -3.58 -19.39
C SER A 391 16.85 -2.92 -20.06
N GLN A 392 17.03 -1.75 -20.71
CA GLN A 392 16.05 -1.17 -21.62
C GLN A 392 16.15 -1.72 -23.06
N MET A 393 17.33 -2.16 -23.50
CA MET A 393 17.59 -2.85 -24.78
C MET A 393 17.36 -4.36 -24.70
N SER A 394 17.08 -4.92 -23.52
CA SER A 394 16.57 -6.28 -23.39
C SER A 394 15.16 -6.35 -23.97
N ALA A 395 15.15 -6.43 -25.31
CA ALA A 395 14.07 -6.67 -26.26
C ALA A 395 12.92 -5.64 -26.31
N LYS A 396 13.19 -4.34 -26.50
CA LYS A 396 12.26 -3.57 -27.36
C LYS A 396 12.31 -4.27 -28.71
N THR A 397 11.21 -4.90 -29.11
CA THR A 397 11.16 -5.60 -30.40
C THR A 397 11.04 -4.54 -31.46
N ILE A 398 12.16 -3.98 -31.91
CA ILE A 398 12.20 -2.97 -32.96
C ILE A 398 11.37 -3.46 -34.16
N LYS A 399 10.31 -2.72 -34.52
CA LYS A 399 9.45 -3.03 -35.65
C LYS A 399 9.85 -2.20 -36.84
N GLN A 400 10.24 -2.88 -37.91
CA GLN A 400 10.50 -2.28 -39.19
C GLN A 400 9.22 -2.30 -40.03
N GLY A 401 9.02 -1.28 -40.86
CA GLY A 401 7.81 -1.17 -41.65
C GLY A 401 7.72 0.13 -42.43
N TYR A 402 6.52 0.45 -42.89
CA TYR A 402 6.27 1.63 -43.72
C TYR A 402 5.13 2.46 -43.13
N LEU A 403 5.35 3.77 -42.99
CA LEU A 403 4.36 4.73 -42.52
C LEU A 403 3.75 5.49 -43.69
N CYS A 404 2.46 5.25 -43.93
CA CYS A 404 1.66 5.94 -44.93
C CYS A 404 0.69 6.90 -44.23
N HIS A 405 1.06 8.17 -44.09
CA HIS A 405 0.34 9.14 -43.26
C HIS A 405 0.24 8.65 -41.80
N ASP A 406 -0.95 8.28 -41.33
CA ASP A 406 -1.25 7.82 -39.98
C ASP A 406 -1.31 6.29 -39.86
N VAL A 407 -0.99 5.57 -40.94
CA VAL A 407 -1.08 4.10 -40.99
C VAL A 407 0.31 3.49 -41.10
N PHE A 408 0.72 2.79 -40.05
CA PHE A 408 1.93 1.96 -40.05
C PHE A 408 1.62 0.53 -40.52
N PHE A 409 2.47 0.04 -41.43
CA PHE A 409 2.46 -1.30 -42.00
C PHE A 409 3.69 -2.06 -41.52
N ASP A 410 3.47 -3.04 -40.65
CA ASP A 410 4.51 -3.90 -40.08
C ASP A 410 5.07 -4.83 -41.18
N GLU A 411 6.39 -4.99 -41.22
CA GLU A 411 7.07 -5.81 -42.22
C GLU A 411 6.57 -7.27 -42.24
N ASP A 412 6.20 -7.84 -41.09
CA ASP A 412 5.68 -9.21 -41.02
C ASP A 412 4.31 -9.33 -41.69
N ASP A 413 3.44 -8.33 -41.51
CA ASP A 413 2.13 -8.26 -42.17
C ASP A 413 2.33 -8.11 -43.70
N LEU A 414 3.30 -7.29 -44.14
CA LEU A 414 3.64 -7.12 -45.55
C LEU A 414 4.21 -8.38 -46.20
N LYS A 415 5.06 -9.15 -45.48
CA LYS A 415 5.55 -10.46 -45.92
C LYS A 415 4.40 -11.45 -46.13
N TYR A 416 3.37 -11.41 -45.27
CA TYR A 416 2.18 -12.23 -45.44
C TYR A 416 1.35 -11.82 -46.68
N ALA A 417 1.20 -10.51 -46.91
CA ALA A 417 0.53 -9.99 -48.10
C ALA A 417 1.29 -10.33 -49.40
N SER A 418 2.63 -10.25 -49.39
CA SER A 418 3.50 -10.69 -50.50
C SER A 418 3.26 -12.17 -50.84
N LYS A 419 3.27 -13.06 -49.84
CA LYS A 419 2.98 -14.50 -50.06
C LYS A 419 1.59 -14.73 -50.64
N SER A 420 0.61 -13.90 -50.27
CA SER A 420 -0.74 -13.95 -50.83
C SER A 420 -0.76 -13.54 -52.31
N ALA A 421 -0.03 -12.47 -52.67
CA ALA A 421 0.12 -12.04 -54.06
C ALA A 421 0.76 -13.13 -54.93
N GLN A 422 1.82 -13.77 -54.41
CA GLN A 422 2.51 -14.86 -55.12
C GLN A 422 1.60 -16.06 -55.37
N LYS A 423 0.79 -16.45 -54.38
CA LYS A 423 -0.20 -17.51 -54.52
C LYS A 423 -1.25 -17.16 -55.57
N MET A 424 -1.74 -15.92 -55.58
CA MET A 424 -2.74 -15.48 -56.55
C MET A 424 -2.22 -15.58 -57.98
N GLN A 425 -0.99 -15.09 -58.24
CA GLN A 425 -0.35 -15.16 -59.56
C GLN A 425 -0.26 -16.62 -60.07
N LYS A 426 0.13 -17.56 -59.19
CA LYS A 426 0.24 -18.98 -59.53
C LYS A 426 -1.11 -19.61 -59.93
N THR A 427 -2.21 -19.15 -59.33
CA THR A 427 -3.55 -19.69 -59.61
C THR A 427 -4.16 -19.22 -60.94
N LYS A 428 -3.53 -18.26 -61.64
CA LYS A 428 -4.00 -17.68 -62.92
C LYS A 428 -5.46 -17.22 -62.93
N ARG A 429 -6.03 -16.89 -61.75
CA ARG A 429 -7.40 -16.36 -61.68
C ARG A 429 -7.40 -14.92 -62.20
N PRO A 430 -8.31 -14.56 -63.12
CA PRO A 430 -8.33 -13.23 -63.75
C PRO A 430 -8.89 -12.16 -62.80
N GLN A 431 -8.13 -11.79 -61.76
CA GLN A 431 -8.49 -10.70 -60.83
C GLN A 431 -7.65 -9.43 -61.03
N GLY A 432 -6.87 -9.32 -62.11
CA GLY A 432 -6.11 -8.11 -62.46
C GLY A 432 -4.92 -7.79 -61.54
N PHE A 433 -4.65 -8.63 -60.52
CA PHE A 433 -3.56 -8.47 -59.58
C PHE A 433 -2.78 -9.78 -59.34
N PRO A 434 -1.48 -9.69 -59.02
CA PRO A 434 -0.65 -8.47 -58.96
C PRO A 434 -0.53 -7.77 -60.32
N LYS A 435 -0.53 -6.44 -60.31
CA LYS A 435 -0.52 -5.62 -61.54
C LYS A 435 0.92 -5.15 -61.83
N PRO A 436 1.48 -5.41 -63.02
CA PRO A 436 2.79 -4.86 -63.38
C PRO A 436 2.72 -3.33 -63.43
N PHE A 437 3.77 -2.69 -62.93
CA PHE A 437 3.90 -1.24 -62.90
C PHE A 437 5.32 -0.84 -63.28
N ASN A 438 5.41 0.14 -64.17
CA ASN A 438 6.67 0.72 -64.62
C ASN A 438 6.46 2.23 -64.75
N GLY A 439 6.87 2.99 -63.74
CA GLY A 439 6.68 4.44 -63.72
C GLY A 439 6.98 5.07 -62.36
N PRO A 440 7.03 6.41 -62.28
CA PRO A 440 7.26 7.11 -61.02
C PRO A 440 6.23 6.73 -59.94
N PRO A 441 6.62 6.61 -58.66
CA PRO A 441 7.92 6.95 -58.07
C PRO A 441 8.95 5.80 -58.13
N PHE A 442 8.65 4.69 -58.82
CA PHE A 442 9.49 3.49 -58.84
C PHE A 442 10.23 3.37 -60.17
N TYR A 443 11.55 3.55 -60.16
CA TYR A 443 12.39 3.54 -61.37
C TYR A 443 12.76 2.15 -61.87
N SER A 444 12.16 1.10 -61.31
CA SER A 444 12.32 -0.28 -61.75
C SER A 444 10.96 -0.96 -61.94
N PRO A 445 10.83 -1.87 -62.91
CA PRO A 445 9.60 -2.66 -63.07
C PRO A 445 9.25 -3.40 -61.78
N CYS A 446 8.03 -3.21 -61.31
CA CYS A 446 7.54 -3.78 -60.06
C CYS A 446 6.11 -4.31 -60.20
N LEU A 447 5.61 -4.95 -59.15
CA LEU A 447 4.26 -5.48 -59.05
C LEU A 447 3.51 -4.72 -57.95
N LEU A 448 2.31 -4.25 -58.25
CA LEU A 448 1.42 -3.65 -57.28
C LEU A 448 0.43 -4.69 -56.78
N TRP A 449 0.27 -4.77 -55.45
CA TRP A 449 -0.69 -5.64 -54.80
C TRP A 449 -1.57 -4.83 -53.83
N PRO A 450 -2.91 -4.88 -53.94
CA PRO A 450 -3.78 -4.11 -53.06
C PRO A 450 -3.74 -4.65 -51.62
N ILE A 451 -3.52 -3.74 -50.69
CA ILE A 451 -3.59 -3.99 -49.25
C ILE A 451 -4.58 -3.03 -48.60
N ASN A 452 -5.23 -3.46 -47.53
CA ASN A 452 -6.08 -2.57 -46.73
C ASN A 452 -5.24 -1.84 -45.67
N ARG A 453 -5.82 -0.90 -44.91
CA ARG A 453 -5.15 -0.21 -43.78
C ARG A 453 -4.51 -1.12 -42.72
N ILE A 454 -4.87 -2.40 -42.66
CA ILE A 454 -4.32 -3.38 -41.69
C ILE A 454 -3.03 -4.01 -42.23
N GLY A 455 -2.77 -3.92 -43.54
CA GLY A 455 -1.70 -4.65 -44.22
C GLY A 455 -2.13 -6.01 -44.74
N ASP A 456 -3.40 -6.40 -44.55
CA ASP A 456 -3.93 -7.66 -45.07
C ASP A 456 -4.17 -7.55 -46.58
N SER A 457 -4.04 -8.69 -47.26
CA SER A 457 -4.36 -8.81 -48.68
C SER A 457 -5.84 -8.55 -48.92
N PHE A 458 -6.12 -7.76 -49.94
CA PHE A 458 -7.48 -7.41 -50.33
C PHE A 458 -8.30 -8.66 -50.71
N ARG A 459 -9.51 -8.75 -50.15
CA ARG A 459 -10.55 -9.70 -50.56
C ARG A 459 -11.67 -8.91 -51.23
N ILE A 460 -12.04 -9.29 -52.46
CA ILE A 460 -13.21 -8.90 -53.28
C ILE A 460 -14.05 -7.77 -52.66
N GLY A 461 -14.03 -6.56 -53.26
CA GLY A 461 -14.75 -5.39 -52.75
C GLY A 461 -14.23 -4.03 -53.25
N ARG A 462 -14.34 -2.98 -52.44
CA ARG A 462 -13.79 -1.65 -52.74
C ARG A 462 -12.30 -1.62 -52.37
N MET A 463 -11.43 -1.41 -53.36
CA MET A 463 -9.98 -1.36 -53.12
C MET A 463 -9.64 -0.16 -52.25
N ASP A 464 -8.87 -0.38 -51.19
CA ASP A 464 -8.31 0.71 -50.38
C ASP A 464 -7.26 1.48 -51.20
N LYS A 465 -6.82 2.64 -50.72
CA LYS A 465 -5.82 3.46 -51.43
C LYS A 465 -4.39 2.95 -51.31
N TYR A 466 -4.14 1.89 -50.54
CA TYR A 466 -2.79 1.40 -50.28
C TYR A 466 -2.40 0.26 -51.23
N ARG A 467 -1.15 0.27 -51.67
CA ARG A 467 -0.55 -0.71 -52.59
C ARG A 467 0.75 -1.21 -51.98
N LEU A 468 0.85 -2.51 -51.78
CA LEU A 468 2.13 -3.17 -51.53
C LEU A 468 2.89 -3.22 -52.86
N VAL A 469 4.11 -2.69 -52.84
CA VAL A 469 5.00 -2.65 -54.00
C VAL A 469 5.99 -3.79 -53.86
N LEU A 470 5.97 -4.70 -54.82
CA LEU A 470 6.76 -5.92 -54.83
C LEU A 470 7.74 -5.91 -55.99
N THR A 471 8.89 -6.55 -55.82
CA THR A 471 9.75 -6.92 -56.96
C THR A 471 9.04 -7.96 -57.85
N LEU A 472 9.57 -8.22 -59.04
CA LEU A 472 9.07 -9.30 -59.91
C LEU A 472 9.16 -10.69 -59.23
N ASP A 473 10.08 -10.84 -58.28
CA ASP A 473 10.25 -12.04 -57.43
C ASP A 473 9.39 -12.02 -56.15
N PHE A 474 8.42 -11.10 -56.05
CA PHE A 474 7.51 -10.94 -54.92
C PHE A 474 8.19 -10.51 -53.60
N MET A 475 9.41 -9.96 -53.63
CA MET A 475 10.02 -9.36 -52.43
C MET A 475 9.37 -8.00 -52.12
N VAL A 476 9.20 -7.67 -50.84
CA VAL A 476 8.63 -6.38 -50.42
C VAL A 476 9.63 -5.27 -50.74
N LEU A 477 9.28 -4.39 -51.67
CA LEU A 477 10.10 -3.25 -52.06
C LEU A 477 9.70 -1.98 -51.32
N SER A 478 8.39 -1.71 -51.19
CA SER A 478 7.85 -0.56 -50.45
C SER A 478 6.34 -0.71 -50.23
N VAL A 479 5.72 0.27 -49.58
CA VAL A 479 4.27 0.51 -49.63
C VAL A 479 4.05 1.85 -50.33
N ALA A 480 3.03 1.95 -51.18
CA ALA A 480 2.60 3.18 -51.82
C ALA A 480 1.14 3.48 -51.54
N MET A 481 0.77 4.75 -51.60
CA MET A 481 -0.61 5.22 -51.55
C MET A 481 -1.00 5.78 -52.92
N GLU A 482 -2.17 5.38 -53.40
CA GLU A 482 -2.83 5.97 -54.56
C GLU A 482 -3.38 7.35 -54.16
N GLY A 483 -2.74 8.41 -54.68
CA GLY A 483 -3.24 9.77 -54.64
C GLY A 483 -4.22 10.05 -55.78
N GLU A 484 -4.52 11.33 -56.03
CA GLU A 484 -5.48 11.73 -57.08
C GLU A 484 -5.06 11.23 -58.47
N ASP A 485 -3.81 11.43 -58.87
CA ASP A 485 -3.30 11.02 -60.19
C ASP A 485 -1.97 10.25 -60.16
N LYS A 486 -1.42 9.98 -58.96
CA LYS A 486 -0.09 9.37 -58.82
C LYS A 486 0.04 8.49 -57.59
N LEU A 487 0.94 7.52 -57.67
CA LEU A 487 1.41 6.78 -56.50
C LEU A 487 2.38 7.64 -55.69
N VAL A 488 2.18 7.65 -54.38
CA VAL A 488 3.06 8.30 -53.41
C VAL A 488 3.70 7.20 -52.56
N PRO A 489 5.04 7.08 -52.53
CA PRO A 489 5.69 6.04 -51.73
C PRO A 489 5.56 6.40 -50.25
N CYS A 490 5.40 5.39 -49.41
CA CYS A 490 5.35 5.55 -47.97
C CYS A 490 6.76 5.55 -47.37
N GLU A 491 6.92 6.23 -46.25
CA GLU A 491 8.21 6.38 -45.57
C GLU A 491 8.57 5.08 -44.85
N SER A 492 9.74 4.50 -45.13
CA SER A 492 10.26 3.39 -44.32
C SER A 492 10.59 3.92 -42.93
N ARG A 493 10.03 3.29 -41.89
CA ARG A 493 10.28 3.67 -40.50
C ARG A 493 10.59 2.46 -39.65
N VAL A 494 11.52 2.70 -38.74
CA VAL A 494 11.79 1.84 -37.61
C VAL A 494 11.06 2.44 -36.43
N ILE A 495 10.06 1.74 -35.90
CA ILE A 495 9.36 2.15 -34.69
C ILE A 495 9.76 1.21 -33.56
N ASP A 496 9.84 1.74 -32.33
CA ASP A 496 9.94 0.92 -31.14
C ASP A 496 8.73 -0.01 -31.10
N GLY A 497 8.96 -1.29 -31.38
CA GLY A 497 7.86 -2.23 -31.53
C GLY A 497 7.50 -2.90 -30.21
N ASP A 498 6.20 -3.20 -30.16
CA ASP A 498 5.41 -3.85 -29.12
C ASP A 498 5.73 -3.49 -27.66
N TYR A 499 4.70 -2.93 -27.02
CA TYR A 499 4.26 -3.21 -25.65
C TYR A 499 5.35 -3.71 -24.68
N GLN A 500 6.18 -2.81 -24.14
CA GLN A 500 6.91 -3.13 -22.91
C GLN A 500 5.94 -3.18 -21.73
N VAL A 501 5.09 -4.21 -21.71
CA VAL A 501 4.45 -4.67 -20.50
C VAL A 501 5.45 -5.59 -19.83
N LEU A 502 6.43 -5.00 -19.15
CA LEU A 502 7.44 -5.77 -18.42
C LEU A 502 6.79 -6.56 -17.26
N ASP A 503 5.67 -6.05 -16.75
CA ASP A 503 5.04 -6.58 -15.55
C ASP A 503 3.65 -7.18 -15.80
N SER A 504 3.34 -8.25 -15.07
CA SER A 504 1.96 -8.71 -14.95
C SER A 504 1.11 -7.63 -14.29
N TYR A 505 0.00 -7.25 -14.92
CA TYR A 505 -0.90 -6.24 -14.38
C TYR A 505 -1.85 -6.86 -13.38
N ARG A 506 -1.84 -6.36 -12.13
CA ARG A 506 -2.80 -6.74 -11.10
C ARG A 506 -3.92 -5.71 -11.00
N CYS A 507 -5.13 -6.17 -11.23
CA CYS A 507 -6.36 -5.40 -11.16
C CYS A 507 -7.27 -6.05 -10.12
N GLN A 508 -7.35 -5.46 -8.92
CA GLN A 508 -8.04 -6.07 -7.76
C GLN A 508 -7.49 -7.49 -7.45
N SER A 509 -8.34 -8.52 -7.51
CA SER A 509 -7.95 -9.92 -7.33
C SER A 509 -7.41 -10.58 -8.60
N ASP A 510 -7.58 -9.96 -9.77
CA ASP A 510 -7.19 -10.52 -11.05
C ASP A 510 -5.78 -10.08 -11.45
N VAL A 511 -4.91 -11.06 -11.71
CA VAL A 511 -3.60 -10.85 -12.32
C VAL A 511 -3.70 -11.22 -13.80
N PHE A 512 -3.26 -10.31 -14.67
CA PHE A 512 -3.11 -10.51 -16.11
C PHE A 512 -1.64 -10.66 -16.46
N SER A 513 -1.31 -11.67 -17.27
CA SER A 513 0.05 -11.80 -17.78
C SER A 513 0.35 -10.68 -18.80
N HIS A 514 1.63 -10.43 -19.02
CA HIS A 514 2.04 -9.49 -20.05
C HIS A 514 1.56 -9.94 -21.44
N GLU A 515 1.56 -11.25 -21.74
CA GLU A 515 1.04 -11.77 -23.00
C GLU A 515 -0.46 -11.52 -23.15
N GLU A 516 -1.25 -11.67 -22.08
CA GLU A 516 -2.70 -11.40 -22.11
C GLU A 516 -3.01 -9.94 -22.43
N ILE A 517 -2.27 -9.01 -21.83
CA ILE A 517 -2.42 -7.57 -22.06
C ILE A 517 -1.94 -7.19 -23.47
N ALA A 518 -0.78 -7.68 -23.89
CA ALA A 518 -0.25 -7.45 -25.24
C ALA A 518 -1.19 -8.01 -26.31
N LEU A 519 -1.75 -9.21 -26.11
CA LEU A 519 -2.73 -9.81 -27.00
C LEU A 519 -4.01 -8.97 -27.08
N ALA A 520 -4.51 -8.48 -25.94
CA ALA A 520 -5.69 -7.61 -25.91
C ALA A 520 -5.43 -6.28 -26.65
N ALA A 521 -4.27 -5.67 -26.46
CA ALA A 521 -3.87 -4.45 -27.15
C ALA A 521 -3.68 -4.67 -28.66
N LYS A 522 -3.07 -5.79 -29.07
CA LYS A 522 -2.95 -6.20 -30.48
C LYS A 522 -4.32 -6.39 -31.12
N MET A 523 -5.26 -7.03 -30.43
CA MET A 523 -6.65 -7.15 -30.91
C MET A 523 -7.35 -5.80 -31.00
N ALA A 524 -7.17 -4.93 -30.01
CA ALA A 524 -7.70 -3.58 -30.01
C ALA A 524 -7.22 -2.79 -31.22
N CYS A 525 -5.91 -2.82 -31.48
CA CYS A 525 -5.28 -2.14 -32.60
C CYS A 525 -5.81 -2.64 -33.95
N ARG A 526 -5.91 -3.97 -34.13
CA ARG A 526 -6.48 -4.57 -35.34
C ARG A 526 -7.94 -4.15 -35.56
N LYS A 527 -8.74 -4.11 -34.49
CA LYS A 527 -10.15 -3.74 -34.56
C LYS A 527 -10.39 -2.24 -34.72
N LYS A 528 -9.49 -1.38 -34.23
CA LYS A 528 -9.51 0.07 -34.49
C LYS A 528 -9.60 0.36 -35.99
N LYS A 529 -8.92 -0.46 -36.80
CA LYS A 529 -8.86 -0.34 -38.25
C LYS A 529 -10.11 -0.91 -38.97
N GLN A 530 -11.01 -1.61 -38.27
CA GLN A 530 -12.25 -2.19 -38.82
C GLN A 530 -13.42 -1.18 -38.66
N SER A 531 -14.42 -1.23 -39.54
CA SER A 531 -15.54 -0.27 -39.59
C SER A 531 -16.24 -0.02 -38.24
N GLN A 532 -16.75 1.20 -38.02
CA GLN A 532 -17.34 1.72 -36.77
C GLN A 532 -18.51 0.92 -36.14
N ARG A 533 -18.93 -0.22 -36.69
CA ARG A 533 -20.03 -1.02 -36.12
C ARG A 533 -19.63 -1.80 -34.85
N GLN A 534 -18.35 -1.84 -34.46
CA GLN A 534 -17.92 -2.55 -33.25
C GLN A 534 -17.91 -1.63 -32.03
N SER A 535 -18.38 -2.13 -30.88
CA SER A 535 -18.36 -1.41 -29.60
C SER A 535 -16.95 -1.15 -29.05
N PHE A 536 -15.93 -1.85 -29.56
CA PHE A 536 -14.54 -1.73 -29.10
C PHE A 536 -13.55 -1.80 -30.27
N PRO A 537 -12.40 -1.12 -30.19
CA PRO A 537 -11.98 -0.28 -29.06
C PRO A 537 -12.80 1.02 -28.97
N ALA A 538 -13.13 1.45 -27.75
CA ALA A 538 -13.96 2.64 -27.51
C ALA A 538 -13.10 3.83 -27.07
N PRO A 539 -13.44 5.08 -27.40
CA PRO A 539 -12.73 6.26 -26.89
C PRO A 539 -12.71 6.30 -25.35
N TYR A 540 -11.61 6.76 -24.78
CA TYR A 540 -11.46 6.96 -23.34
C TYR A 540 -11.07 8.41 -23.02
N GLN A 541 -11.85 9.07 -22.15
CA GLN A 541 -11.72 10.48 -21.77
C GLN A 541 -11.37 10.68 -20.28
N GLY A 542 -10.96 9.62 -19.58
CA GLY A 542 -10.64 9.69 -18.15
C GLY A 542 -9.22 10.20 -17.86
N VAL A 543 -8.61 9.65 -16.82
CA VAL A 543 -7.29 10.05 -16.32
C VAL A 543 -6.22 9.94 -17.42
N LYS A 544 -5.36 10.96 -17.54
CA LYS A 544 -4.22 10.96 -18.48
C LYS A 544 -3.15 9.96 -18.03
N PHE A 545 -2.50 9.32 -18.99
CA PHE A 545 -1.39 8.40 -18.77
C PHE A 545 -0.06 9.05 -19.17
N ILE A 546 1.05 8.38 -18.85
CA ILE A 546 2.40 8.80 -19.23
C ILE A 546 2.55 8.81 -20.77
N VAL A 547 1.91 7.85 -21.45
CA VAL A 547 1.82 7.82 -22.90
C VAL A 547 0.82 8.88 -23.37
N GLU A 548 1.20 9.70 -24.35
CA GLU A 548 0.32 10.74 -24.88
C GLU A 548 -0.91 10.15 -25.62
N GLY A 549 -2.07 10.76 -25.40
CA GLY A 549 -3.35 10.39 -26.01
C GLY A 549 -3.50 10.88 -27.46
N PRO A 550 -4.68 10.71 -28.09
CA PRO A 550 -5.95 10.25 -27.51
C PRO A 550 -5.97 8.75 -27.19
N TYR A 551 -6.80 8.37 -26.22
CA TYR A 551 -6.87 7.00 -25.71
C TYR A 551 -8.10 6.23 -26.21
N LEU A 552 -7.92 4.93 -26.36
CA LEU A 552 -8.95 3.94 -26.64
C LEU A 552 -8.85 2.82 -25.61
N ILE A 553 -9.98 2.21 -25.25
CA ILE A 553 -10.07 1.08 -24.32
C ILE A 553 -10.54 -0.18 -25.03
N TYR A 554 -10.02 -1.34 -24.60
CA TYR A 554 -10.42 -2.64 -25.11
C TYR A 554 -10.51 -3.71 -24.01
N PRO A 555 -11.50 -4.61 -24.04
CA PRO A 555 -11.66 -5.70 -23.08
C PRO A 555 -10.43 -6.60 -22.92
N VAL A 556 -10.00 -6.86 -21.68
CA VAL A 556 -9.02 -7.91 -21.36
C VAL A 556 -9.75 -9.16 -20.88
N ARG A 557 -9.49 -10.31 -21.50
CA ARG A 557 -10.19 -11.58 -21.21
C ARG A 557 -9.22 -12.65 -20.72
N LYS A 558 -9.39 -13.13 -19.49
CA LYS A 558 -8.66 -14.32 -18.94
C LYS A 558 -9.06 -15.64 -19.60
N LYS A 559 -10.28 -15.74 -20.10
CA LYS A 559 -10.81 -16.96 -20.73
C LYS A 559 -11.36 -16.62 -22.11
N LYS A 560 -10.98 -17.41 -23.12
CA LYS A 560 -11.30 -17.17 -24.54
C LYS A 560 -12.81 -17.16 -24.86
N TYR A 561 -13.66 -17.72 -23.98
CA TYR A 561 -15.05 -18.07 -24.31
C TYR A 561 -16.14 -17.11 -23.80
N SER A 562 -15.81 -16.00 -23.12
CA SER A 562 -16.84 -15.05 -22.71
C SER A 562 -17.16 -14.04 -23.80
N ASN A 563 -18.43 -13.97 -24.22
CA ASN A 563 -18.92 -12.94 -25.14
C ASN A 563 -19.04 -11.55 -24.48
N LYS A 564 -19.05 -11.49 -23.14
CA LYS A 564 -19.12 -10.23 -22.39
C LYS A 564 -17.73 -9.60 -22.27
N PRO A 565 -17.61 -8.25 -22.31
CA PRO A 565 -16.32 -7.56 -22.25
C PRO A 565 -15.59 -7.67 -20.89
N GLY A 566 -16.19 -8.27 -19.85
CA GLY A 566 -15.58 -8.34 -18.52
C GLY A 566 -15.41 -6.97 -17.86
N ASN A 567 -14.73 -6.91 -16.72
CA ASN A 567 -14.55 -5.66 -15.95
C ASN A 567 -13.24 -4.93 -16.26
N HIS A 568 -12.30 -5.58 -16.93
CA HIS A 568 -10.96 -5.02 -17.16
C HIS A 568 -10.80 -4.52 -18.59
N ARG A 569 -10.11 -3.40 -18.76
CA ARG A 569 -9.83 -2.78 -20.06
C ARG A 569 -8.33 -2.51 -20.18
N VAL A 570 -7.73 -2.83 -21.31
CA VAL A 570 -6.43 -2.28 -21.70
C VAL A 570 -6.67 -0.93 -22.33
N VAL A 571 -5.87 0.07 -21.97
CA VAL A 571 -5.88 1.40 -22.58
C VAL A 571 -4.75 1.46 -23.59
N ILE A 572 -5.07 1.83 -24.83
CA ILE A 572 -4.10 2.07 -25.89
C ILE A 572 -4.24 3.49 -26.43
N ASN A 573 -3.19 4.10 -26.96
CA ASN A 573 -3.32 5.36 -27.69
C ASN A 573 -3.64 5.14 -29.18
N SER A 574 -3.70 6.23 -29.96
CA SER A 574 -3.93 6.19 -31.41
C SER A 574 -2.84 5.40 -32.18
N MET A 575 -1.62 5.38 -31.67
CA MET A 575 -0.48 4.61 -32.22
C MET A 575 -0.46 3.15 -31.72
N CYS A 576 -1.49 2.73 -31.00
CA CYS A 576 -1.57 1.41 -30.38
C CYS A 576 -0.49 1.15 -29.32
N HIS A 577 0.05 2.16 -28.65
CA HIS A 577 0.87 1.98 -27.46
C HIS A 577 -0.02 1.72 -26.25
N ILE A 578 0.32 0.74 -25.39
CA ILE A 578 -0.38 0.54 -24.12
C ILE A 578 -0.09 1.71 -23.20
N ALA A 579 -1.13 2.43 -22.83
CA ALA A 579 -1.09 3.50 -21.84
C ALA A 579 -1.29 2.97 -20.41
N GLY A 580 -2.01 1.86 -20.25
CA GLY A 580 -2.25 1.23 -18.96
C GLY A 580 -3.36 0.16 -18.99
N VAL A 581 -3.82 -0.26 -17.81
CA VAL A 581 -4.96 -1.17 -17.62
C VAL A 581 -5.92 -0.57 -16.59
N LEU A 582 -7.21 -0.59 -16.90
CA LEU A 582 -8.29 -0.07 -16.07
C LEU A 582 -9.21 -1.20 -15.61
N THR A 583 -9.91 -0.98 -14.50
CA THR A 583 -10.90 -1.90 -13.95
C THR A 583 -12.14 -1.12 -13.58
N ILE A 584 -13.27 -1.54 -14.12
CA ILE A 584 -14.57 -1.00 -13.77
C ILE A 584 -14.82 -1.25 -12.29
N ASP A 585 -15.08 -0.19 -11.53
CA ASP A 585 -15.48 -0.30 -10.14
C ASP A 585 -16.85 -1.00 -10.06
N PRO A 586 -16.98 -2.12 -9.33
CA PRO A 586 -18.21 -2.89 -9.29
C PRO A 586 -19.38 -2.17 -8.60
N THR A 587 -19.11 -1.12 -7.83
CA THR A 587 -20.12 -0.33 -7.10
C THR A 587 -20.61 0.86 -7.91
N THR A 588 -19.72 1.60 -8.55
CA THR A 588 -20.10 2.80 -9.32
C THR A 588 -20.32 2.51 -10.81
N ASN A 589 -19.81 1.37 -11.30
CA ASN A 589 -19.75 1.04 -12.73
C ASN A 589 -18.95 2.06 -13.57
N GLU A 590 -18.09 2.85 -12.92
CA GLU A 590 -17.16 3.78 -13.55
C GLU A 590 -15.81 3.11 -13.82
N LEU A 591 -15.05 3.63 -14.81
CA LEU A 591 -13.80 3.05 -15.33
C LEU A 591 -12.54 3.58 -14.65
#